data_AF-A0A941UKV5-F1
#
_entry.id   AF-A0A941UKV5-F1
#
_cell.length_a   1.000
_cell.length_b   1.000
_cell.length_c   1.000
_cell.angle_alpha   90.00
_cell.angle_beta   90.00
_cell.angle_gamma   90.00
#
_symmetry.space_group_name_H-M   'P 1'
#
loop_
_entity.id
_entity.type
_entity.pdbx_description
1 polymer ?
#
loop_
_entity_poly.entity_id
_entity_poly.type
_entity_poly.pdbx_seq_one_letter_code
_entity_poly.pdbx_strand_id
1 'polypeptide(L)'
;MRWQRFGIHDNFNLETAHVLPALIRKFHLARLLREKKYYELENDMTRFPIGFNFSASADLEKLGITADYVKLWGTGQPYREFLFVDDLADACVFLMKNCDAGSTARLSHVPQGHTLIGEFINIGTGEDITISNLAMLVRQIVGYEGEIKWDTCKPDGTLRKRLDVAKIKSLGWLPRITLEQGIRITYDWYLSA
;
A
#
# COMPACT_ATOMS: atom_id res chain seq x y z
N MET A 1 -12.22 -9.39 0.02
CA MET A 1 -11.67 -8.04 -0.32
C MET A 1 -10.33 -7.89 0.38
N ARG A 2 -9.22 -7.69 -0.36
CA ARG A 2 -7.88 -7.52 0.25
C ARG A 2 -7.73 -6.04 0.61
N TRP A 3 -7.66 -5.74 1.91
CA TRP A 3 -7.48 -4.38 2.43
C TRP A 3 -6.07 -3.88 2.10
N GLN A 4 -5.94 -2.63 1.66
CA GLN A 4 -4.64 -2.04 1.34
C GLN A 4 -4.16 -1.21 2.52
N ARG A 5 -3.63 -1.92 3.50
CA ARG A 5 -2.86 -1.32 4.59
C ARG A 5 -1.39 -1.37 4.21
N PHE A 6 -0.61 -0.47 4.78
CA PHE A 6 0.83 -0.45 4.57
C PHE A 6 1.51 0.16 5.79
N GLY A 7 2.80 -0.07 5.93
CA GLY A 7 3.56 0.50 7.04
C GLY A 7 4.98 -0.04 7.10
N ILE A 8 5.57 0.07 8.28
CA ILE A 8 6.82 -0.64 8.60
C ILE A 8 6.56 -2.16 8.61
N HIS A 9 7.62 -2.96 8.40
CA HIS A 9 7.51 -4.42 8.32
C HIS A 9 6.62 -4.97 7.19
N ASP A 10 6.39 -4.18 6.13
CA ASP A 10 5.65 -4.63 4.96
C ASP A 10 6.41 -5.71 4.16
N ASN A 11 5.70 -6.43 3.29
CA ASN A 11 6.31 -7.42 2.42
C ASN A 11 6.84 -6.77 1.13
N PHE A 12 8.16 -6.78 0.96
CA PHE A 12 8.86 -6.23 -0.21
C PHE A 12 9.28 -7.28 -1.25
N ASN A 13 8.87 -8.55 -1.12
CA ASN A 13 9.12 -9.56 -2.14
C ASN A 13 8.30 -9.24 -3.42
N LEU A 14 8.94 -9.07 -4.58
CA LEU A 14 8.26 -8.54 -5.78
C LEU A 14 7.19 -9.48 -6.37
N GLU A 15 7.19 -10.76 -6.01
CA GLU A 15 6.17 -11.73 -6.41
C GLU A 15 4.91 -11.66 -5.54
N THR A 16 5.08 -11.41 -4.25
CA THR A 16 3.99 -11.56 -3.26
C THR A 16 3.57 -10.25 -2.60
N ALA A 17 4.36 -9.18 -2.76
CA ALA A 17 4.06 -7.84 -2.30
C ALA A 17 2.76 -7.31 -2.91
N HIS A 18 2.05 -6.47 -2.16
CA HIS A 18 1.02 -5.66 -2.76
C HIS A 18 1.61 -4.42 -3.44
N VAL A 19 0.74 -3.63 -4.07
CA VAL A 19 1.15 -2.60 -5.03
C VAL A 19 2.15 -1.58 -4.47
N LEU A 20 1.96 -1.08 -3.25
CA LEU A 20 2.79 0.00 -2.71
C LEU A 20 4.23 -0.45 -2.38
N PRO A 21 4.48 -1.50 -1.57
CA PRO A 21 5.83 -2.02 -1.34
C PRO A 21 6.53 -2.46 -2.63
N ALA A 22 5.78 -3.06 -3.56
CA ALA A 22 6.32 -3.42 -4.87
C ALA A 22 6.79 -2.18 -5.65
N LEU A 23 6.02 -1.08 -5.63
CA LEU A 23 6.43 0.18 -6.27
C LEU A 23 7.67 0.77 -5.59
N ILE A 24 7.70 0.84 -4.25
CA ILE A 24 8.84 1.35 -3.48
C ILE A 24 10.11 0.60 -3.91
N ARG A 25 10.06 -0.72 -3.86
CA ARG A 25 11.20 -1.56 -4.19
C ARG A 25 11.60 -1.49 -5.66
N LYS A 26 10.65 -1.50 -6.60
CA LYS A 26 10.95 -1.36 -8.04
C LYS A 26 11.71 -0.08 -8.33
N PHE A 27 11.25 1.05 -7.79
CA PHE A 27 11.94 2.33 -7.97
C PHE A 27 13.28 2.37 -7.24
N HIS A 28 13.37 1.76 -6.06
CA HIS A 28 14.63 1.69 -5.31
C HIS A 28 15.70 0.92 -6.08
N LEU A 29 15.37 -0.29 -6.56
CA LEU A 29 16.27 -1.11 -7.38
C LEU A 29 16.68 -0.39 -8.67
N ALA A 30 15.74 0.26 -9.34
CA ALA A 30 16.01 1.05 -10.55
C ALA A 30 16.95 2.24 -10.27
N ARG A 31 16.79 2.90 -9.12
CA ARG A 31 17.69 3.96 -8.66
C ARG A 31 19.10 3.44 -8.39
N LEU A 32 19.25 2.31 -7.71
CA LEU A 32 20.56 1.69 -7.46
C LEU A 32 21.27 1.29 -8.77
N LEU A 33 20.53 0.74 -9.74
CA LEU A 33 21.06 0.45 -11.08
C LEU A 33 21.57 1.71 -11.78
N ARG A 34 20.80 2.81 -11.72
CA ARG A 34 21.16 4.10 -12.32
C ARG A 34 22.39 4.73 -11.67
N GLU A 35 22.46 4.68 -10.34
CA GLU A 35 23.58 5.19 -9.55
C GLU A 35 24.81 4.25 -9.58
N LYS A 36 24.72 3.10 -10.28
CA LYS A 36 25.77 2.06 -10.36
C LYS A 36 26.19 1.52 -8.98
N LYS A 37 25.25 1.47 -8.03
CA LYS A 37 25.46 0.99 -6.66
C LYS A 37 25.22 -0.51 -6.54
N TYR A 38 26.05 -1.30 -7.22
CA TYR A 38 25.87 -2.75 -7.31
C TYR A 38 25.97 -3.47 -5.96
N TYR A 39 26.81 -2.99 -5.04
CA TYR A 39 26.91 -3.57 -3.70
C TYR A 39 25.60 -3.43 -2.91
N GLU A 40 25.00 -2.24 -2.92
CA GLU A 40 23.70 -2.00 -2.27
C GLU A 40 22.59 -2.81 -2.93
N LEU A 41 22.64 -2.98 -4.25
CA LEU A 41 21.67 -3.76 -5.03
C LEU A 41 21.68 -5.23 -4.61
N GLU A 42 22.86 -5.86 -4.56
CA GLU A 42 23.00 -7.27 -4.16
C GLU A 42 22.63 -7.47 -2.68
N ASN A 43 22.93 -6.48 -1.82
CA ASN A 43 22.50 -6.52 -0.41
C ASN A 43 20.97 -6.47 -0.28
N ASP A 44 20.29 -5.59 -1.03
CA ASP A 44 18.81 -5.57 -1.09
C ASP A 44 18.24 -6.91 -1.54
N MET A 45 18.79 -7.47 -2.62
CA MET A 45 18.32 -8.74 -3.20
C MET A 45 18.53 -9.93 -2.26
N THR A 46 19.56 -9.87 -1.42
CA THR A 46 19.82 -10.86 -0.38
C THR A 46 18.83 -10.72 0.77
N ARG A 47 18.55 -9.49 1.20
CA ARG A 47 17.65 -9.18 2.31
C ARG A 47 16.19 -9.45 1.97
N PHE A 48 15.78 -9.06 0.77
CA PHE A 48 14.44 -9.27 0.25
C PHE A 48 14.55 -10.12 -1.01
N PRO A 49 14.12 -11.38 -1.03
CA PRO A 49 14.12 -12.16 -2.27
C PRO A 49 13.27 -11.49 -3.36
N ILE A 50 13.71 -11.54 -4.62
CA ILE A 50 12.95 -11.02 -5.76
C ILE A 50 11.65 -11.84 -5.95
N GLY A 51 11.72 -13.16 -5.75
CA GLY A 51 10.68 -14.11 -6.16
C GLY A 51 10.87 -14.56 -7.61
N PHE A 52 9.88 -15.26 -8.16
CA PHE A 52 9.86 -15.73 -9.56
C PHE A 52 11.03 -16.65 -9.97
N ASN A 53 11.69 -17.31 -9.02
CA ASN A 53 12.94 -18.05 -9.22
C ASN A 53 14.08 -17.19 -9.82
N PHE A 54 14.03 -15.87 -9.64
CA PHE A 54 15.11 -14.96 -10.02
C PHE A 54 16.03 -14.71 -8.82
N SER A 55 17.33 -14.72 -9.08
CA SER A 55 18.36 -14.52 -8.05
C SER A 55 19.48 -13.57 -8.50
N ALA A 56 19.53 -13.19 -9.77
CA ALA A 56 20.58 -12.32 -10.30
C ALA A 56 20.03 -10.94 -10.65
N SER A 57 20.86 -9.90 -10.48
CA SER A 57 20.53 -8.53 -10.88
C SER A 57 20.23 -8.40 -12.38
N ALA A 58 20.77 -9.30 -13.22
CA ALA A 58 20.43 -9.42 -14.64
C ALA A 58 18.96 -9.78 -14.90
N ASP A 59 18.24 -10.37 -13.94
CA ASP A 59 16.82 -10.72 -14.10
C ASP A 59 15.88 -9.52 -13.89
N LEU A 60 16.38 -8.41 -13.34
CA LEU A 60 15.57 -7.21 -13.09
C LEU A 60 14.97 -6.63 -14.38
N GLU A 61 15.68 -6.74 -15.50
CA GLU A 61 15.17 -6.31 -16.80
C GLU A 61 13.93 -7.12 -17.24
N LYS A 62 13.88 -8.42 -16.90
CA LYS A 62 12.72 -9.29 -17.18
C LYS A 62 11.49 -8.85 -16.39
N LEU A 63 11.69 -8.23 -15.23
CA LEU A 63 10.64 -7.61 -14.41
C LEU A 63 10.32 -6.16 -14.84
N GLY A 64 11.02 -5.67 -15.86
CA GLY A 64 10.89 -4.31 -16.36
C GLY A 64 11.51 -3.26 -15.44
N ILE A 65 12.53 -3.62 -14.67
CA ILE A 65 13.26 -2.72 -13.77
C ILE A 65 14.63 -2.46 -14.40
N THR A 66 14.89 -1.22 -14.81
CA THR A 66 16.15 -0.81 -15.46
C THR A 66 16.64 0.52 -14.90
N ALA A 67 17.88 0.90 -15.24
CA ALA A 67 18.44 2.21 -14.87
C ALA A 67 17.66 3.41 -15.46
N ASP A 68 16.99 3.20 -16.60
CA ASP A 68 16.36 4.29 -17.36
C ASP A 68 14.84 4.29 -17.29
N TYR A 69 14.22 3.14 -17.08
CA TYR A 69 12.78 3.06 -16.86
C TYR A 69 12.35 1.92 -15.92
N VAL A 70 11.17 2.10 -15.32
CA VAL A 70 10.40 1.05 -14.65
C VAL A 70 9.11 0.80 -15.40
N LYS A 71 8.87 -0.45 -15.81
CA LYS A 71 7.64 -0.89 -16.49
C LYS A 71 6.59 -1.31 -15.47
N LEU A 72 5.42 -0.70 -15.55
CA LEU A 72 4.24 -0.99 -14.74
C LEU A 72 3.12 -1.52 -15.63
N TRP A 73 2.32 -2.45 -15.10
CA TRP A 73 1.21 -3.07 -15.84
C TRP A 73 -0.06 -2.22 -15.80
N GLY A 74 -0.83 -2.29 -16.88
CA GLY A 74 -2.11 -1.60 -17.00
C GLY A 74 -1.96 -0.15 -17.45
N THR A 75 -3.04 0.61 -17.32
CA THR A 75 -3.11 2.03 -17.73
C THR A 75 -2.77 3.00 -16.60
N GLY A 76 -2.71 2.50 -15.36
CA GLY A 76 -2.53 3.31 -14.16
C GLY A 76 -3.80 4.05 -13.69
N GLN A 77 -4.91 3.91 -14.41
CA GLN A 77 -6.20 4.56 -14.10
C GLN A 77 -6.96 4.01 -12.88
N PRO A 78 -6.77 2.73 -12.45
CA PRO A 78 -7.47 2.25 -11.26
C PRO A 78 -7.16 3.06 -9.99
N TYR A 79 -8.19 3.30 -9.19
CA TYR A 79 -8.14 4.02 -7.91
C TYR A 79 -8.01 3.08 -6.73
N ARG A 80 -7.19 3.48 -5.77
CA ARG A 80 -6.85 2.72 -4.58
C ARG A 80 -6.83 3.63 -3.36
N GLU A 81 -7.44 3.18 -2.28
CA GLU A 81 -7.29 3.75 -0.95
C GLU A 81 -6.18 3.01 -0.18
N PHE A 82 -5.42 3.75 0.63
CA PHE A 82 -4.38 3.22 1.51
C PHE A 82 -4.55 3.78 2.92
N LEU A 83 -4.43 2.91 3.92
CA LEU A 83 -4.45 3.29 5.33
C LEU A 83 -3.14 2.85 5.98
N PHE A 84 -2.47 3.76 6.68
CA PHE A 84 -1.26 3.42 7.41
C PHE A 84 -1.57 2.50 8.58
N VAL A 85 -0.70 1.53 8.86
CA VAL A 85 -0.97 0.46 9.84
C VAL A 85 -1.17 0.98 11.26
N ASP A 86 -0.46 2.05 11.66
CA ASP A 86 -0.63 2.65 12.99
C ASP A 86 -1.96 3.38 13.13
N ASP A 87 -2.47 4.01 12.06
CA ASP A 87 -3.82 4.59 12.07
C ASP A 87 -4.89 3.49 12.19
N LEU A 88 -4.69 2.33 11.56
CA LEU A 88 -5.59 1.19 11.80
C LEU A 88 -5.56 0.78 13.28
N ALA A 89 -4.37 0.67 13.87
CA ALA A 89 -4.24 0.28 15.27
C ALA A 89 -4.92 1.30 16.20
N ASP A 90 -4.72 2.60 15.95
CA ASP A 90 -5.37 3.70 16.67
C ASP A 90 -6.90 3.62 16.53
N ALA A 91 -7.42 3.39 15.32
CA ALA A 91 -8.86 3.23 15.08
C ALA A 91 -9.45 2.05 15.87
N CYS A 92 -8.76 0.90 15.91
CA CYS A 92 -9.19 -0.25 16.69
C CYS A 92 -9.27 0.09 18.18
N VAL A 93 -8.24 0.75 18.72
CA VAL A 93 -8.21 1.20 20.13
C VAL A 93 -9.32 2.22 20.41
N PHE A 94 -9.54 3.16 19.49
CA PHE A 94 -10.62 4.14 19.58
C PHE A 94 -11.99 3.46 19.65
N LEU A 95 -12.28 2.52 18.74
CA LEU A 95 -13.57 1.83 18.72
C LEU A 95 -13.79 0.99 19.98
N MET A 96 -12.77 0.30 20.49
CA MET A 96 -12.87 -0.47 21.74
C MET A 96 -13.18 0.40 22.96
N LYS A 97 -12.76 1.68 22.96
CA LYS A 97 -12.96 2.60 24.09
C LYS A 97 -14.29 3.37 24.01
N ASN A 98 -14.79 3.60 22.80
CA ASN A 98 -15.88 4.56 22.55
C ASN A 98 -17.14 3.94 21.94
N CYS A 99 -17.13 2.65 21.62
CA CYS A 99 -18.26 1.97 20.98
C CYS A 99 -18.55 0.62 21.64
N ASP A 100 -19.83 0.29 21.72
CA ASP A 100 -20.33 -1.03 22.07
C ASP A 100 -21.42 -1.47 21.06
N ALA A 101 -21.85 -2.73 21.13
CA ALA A 101 -22.84 -3.26 20.20
C ALA A 101 -24.20 -2.54 20.31
N GLY A 102 -24.55 -2.02 21.49
CA GLY A 102 -25.81 -1.31 21.75
C GLY A 102 -25.84 0.11 21.19
N SER A 103 -24.72 0.82 21.28
CA SER A 103 -24.52 2.21 20.78
C SER A 103 -24.31 2.27 19.27
N THR A 104 -23.98 1.16 18.63
CA THR A 104 -23.75 1.09 17.19
C THR A 104 -24.92 0.50 16.40
N ALA A 105 -25.80 -0.29 17.02
CA ALA A 105 -26.91 -0.93 16.33
C ALA A 105 -27.99 0.06 15.87
N ARG A 106 -28.30 0.09 14.57
CA ARG A 106 -29.50 0.76 14.02
C ARG A 106 -30.82 0.06 14.36
N LEU A 107 -30.77 -1.15 14.88
CA LEU A 107 -31.94 -1.97 15.15
C LEU A 107 -32.40 -1.79 16.59
N SER A 108 -33.56 -1.17 16.75
CA SER A 108 -34.30 -1.08 18.01
C SER A 108 -34.93 -2.41 18.45
N HIS A 109 -34.82 -3.49 17.68
CA HIS A 109 -35.37 -4.82 17.99
C HIS A 109 -34.37 -5.93 17.67
N VAL A 110 -34.03 -6.71 18.69
CA VAL A 110 -33.21 -7.92 18.60
C VAL A 110 -34.12 -9.08 18.94
N PRO A 111 -34.35 -10.04 18.02
CA PRO A 111 -35.19 -11.19 18.30
C PRO A 111 -34.68 -11.97 19.52
N GLN A 112 -35.59 -12.48 20.37
CA GLN A 112 -35.21 -13.30 21.52
C GLN A 112 -34.37 -14.51 21.07
N GLY A 113 -33.24 -14.74 21.75
CA GLY A 113 -32.29 -15.81 21.42
C GLY A 113 -31.18 -15.41 20.45
N HIS A 114 -31.16 -14.16 19.96
CA HIS A 114 -30.08 -13.65 19.10
C HIS A 114 -29.16 -12.68 19.85
N THR A 115 -27.85 -12.79 19.63
CA THR A 115 -26.84 -11.87 20.16
C THR A 115 -26.79 -10.60 19.33
N LEU A 116 -26.75 -9.43 19.98
CA LEU A 116 -26.42 -8.15 19.35
C LEU A 116 -24.96 -8.17 18.88
N ILE A 117 -24.75 -8.17 17.57
CA ILE A 117 -23.40 -8.15 16.97
C ILE A 117 -22.90 -6.70 16.75
N GLY A 118 -23.81 -5.71 16.77
CA GLY A 118 -23.50 -4.31 16.46
C GLY A 118 -23.49 -4.03 14.95
N GLU A 119 -23.04 -2.83 14.55
CA GLU A 119 -22.82 -2.48 13.15
C GLU A 119 -21.36 -2.72 12.72
N PHE A 120 -21.16 -3.10 11.45
CA PHE A 120 -19.84 -3.08 10.84
C PHE A 120 -19.39 -1.63 10.59
N ILE A 121 -18.19 -1.28 11.07
CA ILE A 121 -17.59 0.04 10.91
C ILE A 121 -16.40 -0.07 9.96
N ASN A 122 -16.47 0.63 8.83
CA ASN A 122 -15.34 0.76 7.91
C ASN A 122 -14.28 1.69 8.51
N ILE A 123 -13.02 1.26 8.44
CA ILE A 123 -11.85 2.05 8.84
C ILE A 123 -11.01 2.33 7.60
N GLY A 124 -10.80 3.60 7.29
CA GLY A 124 -10.06 4.03 6.10
C GLY A 124 -9.85 5.54 6.12
N THR A 125 -9.23 6.06 5.07
CA THR A 125 -9.05 7.50 4.89
C THR A 125 -10.27 8.14 4.23
N GLY A 126 -11.00 7.37 3.41
CA GLY A 126 -12.03 7.87 2.52
C GLY A 126 -11.48 8.61 1.30
N GLU A 127 -10.16 8.60 1.12
CA GLU A 127 -9.44 9.27 0.04
C GLU A 127 -8.71 8.22 -0.80
N ASP A 128 -8.83 8.31 -2.12
CA ASP A 128 -8.18 7.41 -3.06
C ASP A 128 -7.29 8.13 -4.06
N ILE A 129 -6.35 7.35 -4.60
CA ILE A 129 -5.35 7.81 -5.56
C ILE A 129 -5.32 6.83 -6.73
N THR A 130 -5.09 7.34 -7.95
CA THR A 130 -4.83 6.47 -9.10
C THR A 130 -3.51 5.73 -8.94
N ILE A 131 -3.37 4.56 -9.55
CA ILE A 131 -2.08 3.84 -9.57
C ILE A 131 -0.99 4.70 -10.25
N SER A 132 -1.35 5.51 -11.25
CA SER A 132 -0.41 6.44 -11.89
C SER A 132 0.10 7.51 -10.92
N ASN A 133 -0.79 8.17 -10.17
CA ASN A 133 -0.41 9.20 -9.20
C ASN A 133 0.36 8.58 -8.02
N LEU A 134 -0.02 7.38 -7.59
CA LEU A 134 0.73 6.62 -6.59
C LEU A 134 2.16 6.33 -7.07
N ALA A 135 2.32 5.83 -8.29
CA ALA A 135 3.63 5.52 -8.86
C ALA A 135 4.50 6.79 -8.97
N MET A 136 3.92 7.93 -9.36
CA MET A 136 4.64 9.20 -9.40
C MET A 136 5.07 9.67 -8.00
N LEU A 137 4.18 9.58 -7.01
CA LEU A 137 4.49 9.95 -5.62
C LEU A 137 5.62 9.08 -5.05
N VAL A 138 5.53 7.75 -5.22
CA VAL A 138 6.57 6.83 -4.74
C VAL A 138 7.90 7.06 -5.47
N ARG A 139 7.87 7.25 -6.80
CA ARG A 139 9.06 7.60 -7.60
C ARG A 139 9.76 8.85 -7.05
N GLN A 140 8.98 9.89 -6.73
CA GLN A 140 9.49 11.14 -6.17
C GLN A 140 10.09 10.93 -4.77
N ILE A 141 9.42 10.18 -3.89
CA ILE A 141 9.92 9.90 -2.52
C ILE A 141 11.20 9.07 -2.56
N VAL A 142 11.26 8.06 -3.43
CA VAL A 142 12.42 7.18 -3.60
C VAL A 142 13.60 7.92 -4.24
N GLY A 143 13.34 8.98 -5.00
CA GLY A 143 14.36 9.73 -5.73
C GLY A 143 14.80 9.04 -7.03
N TYR A 144 13.91 8.31 -7.70
CA TYR A 144 14.21 7.69 -8.99
C TYR A 144 13.89 8.65 -10.14
N GLU A 145 14.90 8.98 -10.95
CA GLU A 145 14.76 9.97 -12.03
C GLU A 145 14.40 9.36 -13.40
N GLY A 146 14.46 8.03 -13.56
CA GLY A 146 14.10 7.38 -14.82
C GLY A 146 12.59 7.43 -15.12
N GLU A 147 12.20 6.92 -16.28
CA GLU A 147 10.83 6.96 -16.81
C GLU A 147 9.92 5.90 -16.20
N ILE A 148 8.62 6.16 -16.18
CA ILE A 148 7.60 5.13 -15.94
C ILE A 148 7.01 4.72 -17.29
N LYS A 149 7.12 3.45 -17.65
CA LYS A 149 6.50 2.89 -18.87
C LYS A 149 5.29 2.03 -18.51
N TRP A 150 4.17 2.26 -19.17
CA TRP A 150 2.94 1.49 -18.96
C TRP A 150 2.80 0.39 -20.00
N ASP A 151 2.60 -0.84 -19.55
CA ASP A 151 2.26 -1.99 -20.39
C ASP A 151 0.73 -2.14 -20.45
N THR A 152 0.11 -1.46 -21.41
CA THR A 152 -1.34 -1.45 -21.62
C THR A 152 -1.86 -2.75 -22.25
N CYS A 153 -0.98 -3.67 -22.66
CA CYS A 153 -1.39 -5.00 -23.08
C CYS A 153 -1.80 -5.87 -21.89
N LYS A 154 -1.45 -5.46 -20.65
CA LYS A 154 -1.88 -6.12 -19.42
C LYS A 154 -3.18 -5.48 -18.90
N PRO A 155 -4.14 -6.27 -18.41
CA PRO A 155 -5.42 -5.74 -17.96
C PRO A 155 -5.26 -4.91 -16.69
N ASP A 156 -6.08 -3.87 -16.56
CA ASP A 156 -6.28 -3.17 -15.30
C ASP A 156 -7.02 -4.04 -14.29
N GLY A 157 -6.78 -3.79 -12.99
CA GLY A 157 -7.61 -4.34 -11.93
C GLY A 157 -8.96 -3.61 -11.82
N THR A 158 -9.74 -3.95 -10.79
CA THR A 158 -11.00 -3.23 -10.47
C THR A 158 -10.78 -1.72 -10.47
N LEU A 159 -11.68 -0.97 -11.13
CA LEU A 159 -11.53 0.46 -11.36
C LEU A 159 -11.37 1.25 -10.07
N ARG A 160 -12.15 0.97 -9.02
CA ARG A 160 -12.10 1.72 -7.77
C ARG A 160 -12.28 0.81 -6.57
N LYS A 161 -11.43 0.98 -5.56
CA LYS A 161 -11.53 0.30 -4.26
C LYS A 161 -11.32 1.34 -3.16
N ARG A 162 -12.44 1.84 -2.63
CA ARG A 162 -12.51 2.86 -1.57
C ARG A 162 -13.68 2.52 -0.65
N LEU A 163 -13.50 2.72 0.64
CA LEU A 163 -14.52 2.51 1.66
C LEU A 163 -15.33 3.78 1.89
N ASP A 164 -16.59 3.61 2.28
CA ASP A 164 -17.35 4.69 2.91
C ASP A 164 -17.03 4.73 4.40
N VAL A 165 -16.38 5.80 4.83
CA VAL A 165 -15.90 6.01 6.21
C VAL A 165 -16.73 7.05 6.97
N ALA A 166 -17.91 7.44 6.47
CA ALA A 166 -18.74 8.46 7.09
C ALA A 166 -19.08 8.14 8.57
N LYS A 167 -19.32 6.87 8.89
CA LYS A 167 -19.67 6.42 10.24
C LYS A 167 -18.53 6.63 11.24
N ILE A 168 -17.31 6.17 10.94
CA ILE A 168 -16.20 6.33 11.87
C ILE A 168 -15.80 7.80 12.04
N LYS A 169 -15.94 8.60 10.98
CA LYS A 169 -15.78 10.06 11.03
C LYS A 169 -16.83 10.72 11.93
N SER A 170 -18.10 10.30 11.84
CA SER A 170 -19.15 10.84 12.71
C SER A 170 -19.02 10.42 14.18
N LEU A 171 -18.31 9.32 14.45
CA LEU A 171 -17.93 8.92 15.81
C LEU A 171 -16.77 9.76 16.37
N GLY A 172 -16.11 10.56 15.54
CA GLY A 172 -15.03 11.47 15.94
C GLY A 172 -13.62 10.94 15.70
N TRP A 173 -13.46 9.83 14.98
CA TRP A 173 -12.14 9.33 14.60
C TRP A 173 -11.78 9.70 13.16
N LEU A 174 -10.54 10.14 12.97
CA LEU A 174 -9.94 10.48 11.69
C LEU A 174 -8.51 9.92 11.65
N PRO A 175 -8.04 9.42 10.49
CA PRO A 175 -6.64 9.04 10.34
C PRO A 175 -5.74 10.27 10.45
N ARG A 176 -4.52 10.09 10.96
CA ARG A 176 -3.59 11.20 11.19
C ARG A 176 -2.44 11.20 10.19
N ILE A 177 -2.07 10.04 9.66
CA ILE A 177 -0.91 9.88 8.79
C ILE A 177 -1.35 9.99 7.34
N THR A 178 -0.85 11.00 6.64
CA THR A 178 -1.12 11.14 5.20
C THR A 178 -0.43 10.04 4.41
N LEU A 179 -0.90 9.77 3.19
CA LEU A 179 -0.28 8.78 2.31
C LEU A 179 1.20 9.08 2.08
N GLU A 180 1.57 10.34 1.80
CA GLU A 180 2.98 10.72 1.60
C GLU A 180 3.82 10.49 2.86
N GLN A 181 3.34 10.92 4.03
CA GLN A 181 4.04 10.70 5.30
C GLN A 181 4.26 9.21 5.57
N GLY A 182 3.21 8.40 5.41
CA GLY A 182 3.30 6.96 5.57
C GLY A 182 4.32 6.34 4.63
N ILE A 183 4.35 6.74 3.34
CA ILE A 183 5.29 6.18 2.36
C ILE A 183 6.73 6.52 2.74
N ARG A 184 6.98 7.76 3.21
CA ARG A 184 8.31 8.17 3.71
C ARG A 184 8.74 7.31 4.89
N ILE A 185 7.87 7.15 5.90
CA ILE A 185 8.15 6.30 7.07
C ILE A 185 8.44 4.85 6.65
N THR A 186 7.62 4.28 5.77
CA THR A 186 7.81 2.92 5.25
C THR A 186 9.13 2.79 4.49
N TYR A 187 9.49 3.78 3.68
CA TYR A 187 10.73 3.76 2.90
C TYR A 187 11.98 3.94 3.79
N ASP A 188 11.93 4.85 4.77
CA ASP A 188 13.02 5.04 5.73
C ASP A 188 13.28 3.76 6.55
N TRP A 189 12.21 3.08 6.97
CA TRP A 189 12.31 1.76 7.59
C TRP A 189 12.90 0.73 6.63
N TYR A 190 12.43 0.68 5.39
CA TYR A 190 12.92 -0.22 4.36
C TYR A 190 14.43 -0.06 4.14
N LEU A 191 14.95 1.18 4.10
CA LEU A 191 16.39 1.45 3.97
C LEU A 191 17.21 1.03 5.19
N SER A 192 16.62 1.05 6.39
CA SER A 192 17.34 0.88 7.67
C SER A 192 17.30 -0.52 8.25
N ALA A 193 16.32 -1.35 7.85
CA ALA A 193 16.10 -2.66 8.46
C ALA A 193 16.96 -3.78 7.86
#